data_AF-A0A926QJ63-F1
#
_entry.id   AF-A0A926QJ63-F1
#
_cell.length_a   1.000
_cell.length_b   1.000
_cell.length_c   1.000
_cell.angle_alpha   90.00
_cell.angle_beta   90.00
_cell.angle_gamma   90.00
#
_symmetry.space_group_name_H-M   'P 1'
#
loop_
_entity.id
_entity.type
_entity.pdbx_description
1 polymer ?
#
loop_
_entity_poly.entity_id
_entity_poly.type
_entity_poly.pdbx_seq_one_letter_code
_entity_poly.pdbx_strand_id
1 'polypeptide(L)'
;MKKVVLPGLIVDALDEYRELYDNHIPTMVAHSFKNYQTNEAGRIVRDFAADNFETFLRAMLYDYESEETLQDRIKHGVLEIYQGWIQAPIDATDPKTREHFAEQVTQFVTTIFEEDSQRK
;
A
#
# COMPACT_ATOMS: atom_id res chain seq x y z
N MET A 1 2.37 -16.92 -1.95
CA MET A 1 2.94 -15.96 -2.93
C MET A 1 2.67 -14.56 -2.42
N LYS A 2 3.59 -13.61 -2.65
CA LYS A 2 3.48 -12.24 -2.13
C LYS A 2 2.54 -11.43 -3.03
N LYS A 3 1.62 -10.65 -2.44
CA LYS A 3 0.76 -9.71 -3.17
C LYS A 3 1.60 -8.67 -3.91
N VAL A 4 1.08 -8.14 -5.00
CA VAL A 4 1.70 -7.04 -5.74
C VAL A 4 1.24 -5.70 -5.16
N VAL A 5 2.19 -4.83 -4.80
CA VAL A 5 1.88 -3.47 -4.37
C VAL A 5 1.64 -2.61 -5.60
N LEU A 6 0.48 -1.95 -5.66
CA LEU A 6 0.10 -1.05 -6.76
C LEU A 6 -0.15 0.36 -6.22
N PRO A 7 0.00 1.41 -7.04
CA PRO A 7 -0.42 2.75 -6.65
C PRO A 7 -1.90 2.78 -6.28
N GLY A 8 -2.28 3.54 -5.24
CA GLY A 8 -3.65 3.55 -4.72
C GLY A 8 -4.73 3.84 -5.76
N LEU A 9 -4.49 4.79 -6.66
CA LEU A 9 -5.40 5.09 -7.77
C LEU A 9 -5.68 3.88 -8.68
N ILE A 10 -4.69 3.00 -8.85
CA ILE A 10 -4.85 1.77 -9.65
C ILE A 10 -5.66 0.74 -8.87
N VAL A 11 -5.43 0.60 -7.57
CA VAL A 11 -6.19 -0.30 -6.69
C VAL A 11 -7.66 0.09 -6.66
N ASP A 12 -7.95 1.37 -6.43
CA ASP A 12 -9.32 1.90 -6.42
C ASP A 12 -10.02 1.62 -7.76
N ALA A 13 -9.33 1.87 -8.87
CA ALA A 13 -9.86 1.62 -10.21
C ALA A 13 -10.07 0.12 -10.49
N LEU A 14 -9.21 -0.76 -9.98
CA LEU A 14 -9.38 -2.21 -10.11
C LEU A 14 -10.54 -2.74 -9.25
N ASP A 15 -10.73 -2.19 -8.05
CA ASP A 15 -11.81 -2.58 -7.16
C ASP A 15 -13.17 -2.11 -7.72
N GLU A 16 -13.27 -0.89 -8.24
CA GLU A 16 -14.45 -0.43 -9.00
C GLU A 16 -14.73 -1.35 -10.19
N TYR A 17 -13.69 -1.79 -10.89
CA TYR A 17 -13.83 -2.77 -11.98
C TYR A 17 -14.33 -4.13 -11.52
N ARG A 18 -13.85 -4.62 -10.38
CA ARG A 18 -14.28 -5.91 -9.82
C ARG A 18 -15.75 -5.91 -9.42
N GLU A 19 -16.23 -4.81 -8.83
CA GLU A 19 -17.63 -4.62 -8.46
C GLU A 19 -18.56 -4.64 -9.68
N LEU A 20 -18.13 -4.08 -10.81
CA LEU A 20 -18.93 -4.04 -12.04
C LEU A 20 -19.04 -5.40 -12.77
N TYR A 21 -18.08 -6.31 -12.58
CA TYR A 21 -17.95 -7.54 -13.38
C TYR A 21 -17.84 -8.83 -12.55
N ASP A 22 -18.46 -8.87 -11.36
CA ASP A 22 -18.61 -10.06 -10.49
C ASP A 22 -17.28 -10.81 -10.23
N ASN A 23 -16.19 -10.07 -9.99
CA ASN A 23 -14.86 -10.63 -9.66
C ASN A 23 -14.24 -11.59 -10.70
N HIS A 24 -14.69 -11.58 -11.95
CA HIS A 24 -14.09 -12.45 -12.97
C HIS A 24 -12.77 -11.89 -13.52
N ILE A 25 -11.64 -12.42 -13.03
CA ILE A 25 -10.28 -12.13 -13.54
C ILE A 25 -10.18 -12.24 -15.07
N PRO A 26 -10.74 -13.29 -15.74
CA PRO A 26 -10.64 -13.39 -17.20
C PRO A 26 -11.37 -12.24 -17.92
N THR A 27 -12.48 -11.77 -17.34
CA THR A 27 -13.27 -10.65 -17.86
C THR A 27 -12.51 -9.34 -17.69
N MET A 28 -11.85 -9.12 -16.55
CA MET A 28 -11.00 -7.95 -16.31
C MET A 28 -9.85 -7.87 -17.31
N VAL A 29 -9.10 -8.97 -17.48
CA VAL A 29 -7.98 -9.03 -18.45
C VAL A 29 -8.50 -8.79 -19.86
N ALA A 30 -9.58 -9.46 -20.28
CA ALA A 30 -10.16 -9.24 -21.61
C ALA A 30 -10.67 -7.80 -21.81
N HIS A 31 -11.21 -7.15 -20.79
CA HIS A 31 -11.73 -5.78 -20.89
C HIS A 31 -10.63 -4.72 -20.92
N SER A 32 -9.56 -4.86 -20.11
CA SER A 32 -8.40 -3.95 -20.12
C SER A 32 -7.78 -3.82 -21.51
N PHE A 33 -7.80 -4.87 -22.33
CA PHE A 33 -7.25 -4.84 -23.69
C PHE A 33 -8.25 -4.48 -24.79
N LYS A 34 -9.56 -4.61 -24.55
CA LYS A 34 -10.55 -4.63 -25.64
C LYS A 34 -11.46 -3.41 -25.67
N ASN A 35 -11.74 -2.76 -24.54
CA ASN A 35 -12.70 -1.65 -24.51
C ASN A 35 -12.00 -0.29 -24.45
N TYR A 36 -11.99 0.41 -25.59
CA TYR A 36 -11.91 1.87 -25.59
C TYR A 36 -13.27 2.42 -25.12
N GLN A 37 -13.32 2.97 -23.91
CA GLN A 37 -14.41 3.79 -23.31
C GLN A 37 -15.52 2.98 -22.59
N THR A 38 -16.03 3.38 -21.41
CA THR A 38 -16.55 4.73 -21.08
C THR A 38 -16.37 5.23 -19.63
N ASN A 39 -15.87 4.44 -18.67
CA ASN A 39 -15.67 4.91 -17.29
C ASN A 39 -14.19 5.23 -16.96
N GLU A 40 -13.99 6.13 -16.01
CA GLU A 40 -12.66 6.66 -15.65
C GLU A 40 -11.72 5.57 -15.11
N ALA A 41 -12.23 4.68 -14.26
CA ALA A 41 -11.48 3.53 -13.75
C ALA A 41 -10.91 2.64 -14.88
N GLY A 42 -11.65 2.50 -15.99
CA GLY A 42 -11.22 1.64 -17.10
C GLY A 42 -10.06 2.19 -17.87
N ARG A 43 -10.11 3.52 -18.07
CA ARG A 43 -9.01 4.25 -18.65
C ARG A 43 -7.76 4.12 -17.77
N ILE A 44 -7.89 4.32 -16.46
CA ILE A 44 -6.78 4.22 -15.50
C ILE A 44 -6.14 2.82 -15.55
N VAL A 45 -6.94 1.75 -15.44
CA VAL A 45 -6.44 0.37 -15.45
C VAL A 45 -5.76 0.03 -16.78
N ARG A 46 -6.35 0.44 -17.90
CA ARG A 46 -5.76 0.20 -19.23
C ARG A 46 -4.45 0.92 -19.40
N ASP A 47 -4.40 2.21 -19.09
CA ASP A 47 -3.19 3.03 -19.27
C ASP A 47 -2.06 2.46 -18.40
N PHE A 48 -2.35 2.06 -17.16
CA PHE A 48 -1.40 1.34 -16.33
C PHE A 48 -0.98 -0.01 -16.92
N ALA A 49 -1.90 -0.82 -17.44
CA ALA A 49 -1.60 -2.12 -18.05
C ALA A 49 -0.77 -1.99 -19.34
N ALA A 50 -0.93 -0.90 -20.10
CA ALA A 50 -0.15 -0.62 -21.29
C ALA A 50 1.32 -0.31 -20.93
N ASP A 51 1.54 0.48 -19.88
CA ASP A 51 2.88 0.89 -19.47
C ASP A 51 3.57 -0.12 -18.54
N ASN A 52 2.80 -0.89 -17.76
CA ASN A 52 3.28 -1.75 -16.67
C ASN A 52 2.69 -3.18 -16.76
N PHE A 53 2.63 -3.73 -17.97
CA PHE A 53 1.91 -4.97 -18.27
C PHE A 53 2.30 -6.17 -17.38
N GLU A 54 3.58 -6.38 -17.11
CA GLU A 54 4.03 -7.50 -16.27
C GLU A 54 3.53 -7.36 -14.82
N THR A 55 3.63 -6.16 -14.24
CA THR A 55 3.14 -5.85 -12.90
C THR A 55 1.63 -6.03 -12.83
N PHE A 56 0.90 -5.55 -13.84
CA PHE A 56 -0.54 -5.76 -13.94
C PHE A 56 -0.92 -7.25 -14.00
N LEU A 57 -0.26 -8.04 -14.83
CA LEU A 57 -0.52 -9.50 -14.90
C LEU A 57 -0.23 -10.20 -13.57
N ARG A 58 0.87 -9.85 -12.90
CA ARG A 58 1.21 -10.40 -11.58
C ARG A 58 0.17 -10.01 -10.54
N ALA A 59 -0.33 -8.78 -10.55
CA ALA A 59 -1.40 -8.32 -9.66
C ALA A 59 -2.70 -9.11 -9.88
N MET A 60 -3.04 -9.42 -11.12
CA MET A 60 -4.22 -10.24 -11.43
C MET A 60 -4.06 -11.71 -11.01
N LEU A 61 -2.83 -12.24 -11.01
CA LEU A 61 -2.54 -13.63 -10.63
C LEU A 61 -2.34 -13.85 -9.13
N TYR A 62 -1.71 -12.88 -8.45
CA TYR A 62 -1.25 -13.02 -7.06
C TYR A 62 -1.97 -12.09 -6.07
N ASP A 63 -3.05 -11.46 -6.54
CA ASP A 63 -3.76 -10.40 -5.83
C ASP A 63 -2.88 -9.16 -5.59
N TYR A 64 -3.50 -8.05 -5.21
CA TYR A 64 -2.84 -6.77 -5.04
C TYR A 64 -3.18 -6.11 -3.71
N GLU A 65 -2.36 -5.12 -3.34
CA GLU A 65 -2.59 -4.21 -2.23
C GLU A 65 -2.18 -2.79 -2.63
N SER A 66 -2.79 -1.79 -2.00
CA SER A 66 -2.44 -0.39 -2.24
C SER A 66 -1.09 -0.07 -1.61
N GLU A 67 -0.29 0.71 -2.30
CA GLU A 67 0.80 1.44 -1.68
C GLU A 67 0.23 2.31 -0.55
N GLU A 68 0.77 2.14 0.65
CA GLU A 68 0.43 2.99 1.77
C GLU A 68 0.94 4.40 1.54
N THR A 69 0.11 5.40 1.82
CA THR A 69 0.57 6.79 1.80
C THR A 69 1.64 7.00 2.86
N LEU A 70 2.46 8.05 2.71
CA LEU A 70 3.39 8.46 3.77
C LEU A 70 2.66 8.67 5.11
N GLN A 71 1.45 9.25 5.06
CA GLN A 71 0.63 9.48 6.24
C GLN A 71 0.20 8.17 6.91
N ASP A 72 -0.20 7.17 6.13
CA ASP A 72 -0.61 5.86 6.67
C ASP A 72 0.58 5.10 7.27
N ARG A 73 1.74 5.13 6.60
CA ARG A 73 3.00 4.57 7.12
C ARG A 73 3.39 5.21 8.46
N ILE A 74 3.31 6.55 8.54
CA ILE A 74 3.56 7.29 9.79
C ILE A 74 2.56 6.86 10.87
N LYS A 75 1.27 6.82 10.53
CA LYS A 75 0.20 6.47 11.48
C LYS A 75 0.36 5.06 12.03
N HIS A 76 0.68 4.07 11.19
CA HIS A 76 0.90 2.69 11.59
C HIS A 76 2.12 2.56 12.51
N GLY A 77 3.28 3.10 12.13
CA GLY A 77 4.45 2.95 13.00
C GLY A 77 4.38 3.74 14.29
N VAL A 78 3.72 4.91 14.32
CA VAL A 78 3.41 5.61 15.59
C VAL A 78 2.51 4.75 16.47
N LEU A 79 1.51 4.09 15.88
CA LEU A 79 0.60 3.20 16.62
C LEU A 79 1.35 1.97 17.18
N GLU A 80 2.24 1.36 16.40
CA GLU A 80 3.06 0.23 16.84
C GLU A 80 3.98 0.60 18.02
N ILE A 81 4.67 1.74 17.91
CA ILE A 81 5.53 2.27 18.98
C ILE A 81 4.70 2.53 20.25
N TYR A 82 3.51 3.14 20.10
CA TYR A 82 2.61 3.39 21.22
C TYR A 82 2.10 2.08 21.85
N GLN A 83 1.71 1.10 21.04
CA GLN A 83 1.26 -0.21 21.50
C GLN A 83 2.37 -0.95 22.26
N GLY A 84 3.60 -0.92 21.74
CA GLY A 84 4.78 -1.46 22.44
C GLY A 84 5.00 -0.80 23.80
N TRP A 85 4.79 0.52 23.89
CA TRP A 85 4.94 1.27 25.14
C TRP A 85 3.88 0.90 26.19
N ILE A 86 2.61 0.77 25.80
CA ILE A 86 1.52 0.46 26.75
C ILE A 86 1.45 -1.02 27.13
N GLN A 87 1.97 -1.93 26.30
CA GLN A 87 1.97 -3.38 26.56
C GLN A 87 3.20 -3.83 27.36
N ALA A 88 4.27 -3.04 27.36
CA ALA A 88 5.44 -3.41 28.09
C ALA A 88 5.22 -3.23 29.62
N PRO A 89 5.63 -4.21 30.44
CA PRO A 89 5.53 -4.11 31.90
C PRO A 89 6.64 -3.17 32.38
N ILE A 90 6.46 -1.87 32.20
CA ILE A 90 7.52 -0.92 32.49
C ILE A 90 7.03 0.20 33.41
N ASP A 91 7.83 0.43 34.44
CA ASP A 91 7.77 1.64 35.22
C ASP A 91 8.14 2.81 34.30
N ALA A 92 7.13 3.58 33.86
CA ALA A 92 7.30 4.74 32.99
C ALA A 92 8.22 5.83 33.59
N THR A 93 8.62 5.68 34.86
CA THR A 93 9.58 6.57 35.53
C THR A 93 11.04 6.17 35.31
N ASP A 94 11.35 4.94 34.87
CA ASP A 94 12.72 4.49 34.58
C ASP A 94 13.32 5.29 33.40
N PRO A 95 14.43 6.01 33.59
CA PRO A 95 15.13 6.71 32.52
C PRO A 95 15.50 5.83 31.32
N LYS A 96 15.91 4.57 31.54
CA LYS A 96 16.36 3.68 30.45
C LYS A 96 15.23 3.32 29.49
N THR A 97 14.03 3.17 30.03
CA THR A 97 12.82 2.91 29.25
C THR A 97 12.45 4.10 28.38
N ARG A 98 12.58 5.32 28.92
CA ARG A 98 12.30 6.55 28.20
C ARG A 98 13.33 6.80 27.09
N GLU A 99 14.60 6.52 27.35
CA GLU A 99 15.67 6.56 26.35
C GLU A 99 15.43 5.55 25.22
N HIS A 100 15.11 4.29 25.55
CA HIS A 100 14.82 3.27 24.55
C HIS A 100 13.63 3.62 23.65
N PHE A 101 12.56 4.19 24.23
CA PHE A 101 11.41 4.67 23.47
C PHE A 101 11.77 5.84 22.54
N ALA A 102 12.56 6.80 23.04
CA ALA A 102 13.02 7.92 22.23
C ALA A 102 13.89 7.45 21.05
N GLU A 103 14.71 6.42 21.25
CA GLU A 103 15.48 5.76 20.18
C GLU A 103 14.57 5.13 19.12
N GLN A 104 13.54 4.38 19.53
CA GLN A 104 12.58 3.77 18.60
C GLN A 104 11.84 4.82 17.75
N VAL A 105 11.39 5.91 18.36
CA VAL A 105 10.76 7.03 17.63
C VAL A 105 11.75 7.67 16.65
N THR A 106 12.99 7.92 17.09
CA THR A 106 14.02 8.53 16.24
C THR A 106 14.36 7.65 15.04
N GLN A 107 14.51 6.35 15.27
CA GLN A 107 14.82 5.37 14.23
C GLN A 107 13.67 5.30 13.21
N PHE A 108 12.43 5.21 13.69
CA PHE A 108 11.24 5.19 12.84
C PHE A 108 11.15 6.43 11.94
N VAL A 109 11.28 7.61 12.53
CA VAL A 109 11.25 8.88 11.79
C VAL A 109 12.33 8.93 10.71
N THR A 110 13.55 8.51 11.06
CA THR A 110 14.69 8.48 10.12
C THR A 110 14.43 7.54 8.95
N THR A 111 14.02 6.31 9.22
CA THR A 111 13.74 5.31 8.18
C THR A 111 12.62 5.75 7.24
N ILE A 112 11.53 6.30 7.76
CA ILE A 112 10.42 6.78 6.92
C ILE A 112 10.86 7.90 5.97
N PHE A 113 11.64 8.85 6.44
CA PHE A 113 12.09 9.96 5.60
C PHE A 113 13.13 9.54 4.55
N GLU A 114 13.99 8.57 4.88
CA GLU A 114 14.94 7.99 3.92
C GLU A 114 14.22 7.21 2.82
N GLU A 115 13.24 6.36 3.19
CA GLU A 115 12.44 5.60 2.22
C GLU A 115 11.60 6.50 1.32
N ASP A 116 11.00 7.58 1.84
CA ASP A 116 10.24 8.54 1.01
C ASP A 116 11.14 9.28 0.01
N SER A 117 12.38 9.60 0.42
CA SER A 117 13.34 10.30 -0.43
C SER A 117 13.83 9.45 -1.60
N GLN A 118 13.85 8.12 -1.46
CA GLN A 118 14.28 7.20 -2.51
C GLN A 118 13.16 6.81 -3.49
N ARG A 119 11.89 7.13 -3.18
CA ARG A 119 10.74 6.89 -4.06
C ARG A 119 10.42 8.04 -5.02
N LYS A 120 11.13 9.18 -4.92
CA LYS A 120 11.03 10.35 -5.81
C LYS A 120 12.13 10.35 -6.85
#